data_AF-A0A936Y021-F1
#
_entry.id   AF-A0A936Y021-F1
#
_cell.length_a   1.000
_cell.length_b   1.000
_cell.length_c   1.000
_cell.angle_alpha   90.00
_cell.angle_beta   90.00
_cell.angle_gamma   90.00
#
_symmetry.space_group_name_H-M   'P 1'
#
loop_
_entity.id
_entity.type
_entity.pdbx_description
1 polymer ?
#
loop_
_entity_poly.entity_id
_entity_poly.type
_entity_poly.pdbx_seq_one_letter_code
_entity_poly.pdbx_strand_id
1 'polypeptide(L)'
;MNAIIDLKTETDICKVTIHVLDQNGSWIYLPAQVEITYIPDIDFTEEQLKNFPKEVKAVDPLKDKGARIISIESKQKCRYVKVVAKNFGIIPPGNPGAGNPAWLFVDEIEVQ
;
A
#
# COMPACT_ATOMS: atom_id res chain seq x y z
N MET A 1 -3.83 2.48 5.66
CA MET A 1 -2.55 3.15 5.95
C MET A 1 -2.27 4.17 4.86
N ASN A 2 -1.77 5.35 5.23
CA ASN A 2 -1.35 6.41 4.29
C ASN A 2 -0.03 6.99 4.81
N ALA A 3 1.05 6.80 4.08
CA ALA A 3 2.41 7.18 4.48
C ALA A 3 3.14 7.86 3.33
N ILE A 4 4.04 8.79 3.65
CA ILE A 4 4.97 9.42 2.70
C ILE A 4 6.38 9.21 3.24
N ILE A 5 7.23 8.59 2.43
CA ILE A 5 8.65 8.37 2.72
C ILE A 5 9.44 9.45 1.98
N ASP A 6 10.31 10.16 2.68
CA ASP A 6 11.27 11.11 2.11
C ASP A 6 12.65 10.45 2.01
N LEU A 7 13.10 10.17 0.78
CA LEU A 7 14.41 9.59 0.48
C LEU A 7 15.56 10.61 0.64
N LYS A 8 15.26 11.84 1.08
CA LYS A 8 16.17 12.98 1.29
C LYS A 8 16.72 13.61 0.03
N THR A 9 16.99 12.81 -0.98
CA THR A 9 17.47 13.25 -2.30
C THR A 9 16.72 12.52 -3.41
N GLU A 10 16.69 13.11 -4.59
CA GLU A 10 16.16 12.45 -5.78
C GLU A 10 16.95 11.16 -6.06
N THR A 11 16.26 10.02 -6.07
CA THR A 11 16.85 8.68 -6.08
C THR A 11 16.17 7.83 -7.15
N ASP A 12 16.94 7.06 -7.89
CA ASP A 12 16.42 6.02 -8.79
C ASP A 12 16.00 4.81 -7.96
N ILE A 13 14.73 4.42 -8.07
CA ILE A 13 14.16 3.24 -7.41
C ILE A 13 13.52 2.34 -8.46
N CYS A 14 13.39 1.07 -8.15
CA CYS A 14 12.84 0.04 -9.03
C CYS A 14 11.75 -0.80 -8.40
N LYS A 15 11.60 -0.77 -7.08
CA LYS A 15 10.60 -1.57 -6.37
C LYS A 15 10.24 -0.96 -5.04
N VAL A 16 8.95 -1.07 -4.71
CA VAL A 16 8.47 -0.82 -3.36
C VAL A 16 7.72 -2.04 -2.87
N THR A 17 8.01 -2.42 -1.64
CA THR A 17 7.46 -3.61 -0.99
C THR A 17 6.83 -3.20 0.32
N ILE A 18 5.62 -3.66 0.58
CA ILE A 18 5.00 -3.58 1.91
C ILE A 18 4.86 -4.96 2.52
N HIS A 19 5.12 -5.06 3.80
CA HIS A 19 4.89 -6.26 4.60
C HIS A 19 3.56 -6.14 5.32
N VAL A 20 2.79 -7.23 5.29
CA VAL A 20 1.41 -7.27 5.77
C VAL A 20 1.16 -8.55 6.56
N LEU A 21 0.22 -8.48 7.49
CA LEU A 21 -0.25 -9.65 8.23
C LEU A 21 -1.64 -10.07 7.74
N ASP A 22 -1.80 -11.32 7.33
CA ASP A 22 -3.10 -11.96 7.08
C ASP A 22 -3.42 -12.93 8.22
N GLN A 23 -4.31 -12.52 9.13
CA GLN A 23 -4.76 -13.30 10.27
C GLN A 23 -6.27 -13.10 10.46
N ASN A 24 -7.03 -13.64 9.52
CA ASN A 24 -8.48 -13.46 9.43
C ASN A 24 -9.23 -13.87 10.71
N GLY A 25 -8.76 -14.90 11.44
CA GLY A 25 -9.35 -15.30 12.74
C GLY A 25 -9.34 -14.18 13.81
N SER A 26 -8.42 -13.22 13.68
CA SER A 26 -8.31 -12.01 14.51
C SER A 26 -8.78 -10.75 13.76
N TRP A 27 -9.48 -10.95 12.64
CA TRP A 27 -10.07 -9.93 11.77
C TRP A 27 -9.03 -9.04 11.08
N ILE A 28 -7.77 -9.50 11.01
CA ILE A 28 -6.70 -8.82 10.28
C ILE A 28 -6.70 -9.37 8.87
N TYR A 29 -7.16 -8.56 7.91
CA TYR A 29 -7.24 -8.92 6.50
C TYR A 29 -6.20 -8.13 5.69
N LEU A 30 -5.82 -8.71 4.55
CA LEU A 30 -5.04 -8.01 3.53
C LEU A 30 -5.72 -6.70 3.08
N PRO A 31 -4.93 -5.70 2.63
CA PRO A 31 -5.52 -4.53 1.99
C PRO A 31 -6.24 -4.94 0.69
N ALA A 32 -7.27 -4.20 0.29
CA ALA A 32 -7.95 -4.40 -1.00
C ALA A 32 -7.13 -3.86 -2.20
N GLN A 33 -6.24 -2.90 -1.93
CA GLN A 33 -5.28 -2.40 -2.91
C GLN A 33 -4.10 -1.72 -2.21
N VAL A 34 -2.98 -1.67 -2.92
CA VAL A 34 -1.83 -0.82 -2.59
C VAL A 34 -1.62 0.12 -3.76
N GLU A 35 -1.57 1.42 -3.47
CA GLU A 35 -1.23 2.47 -4.43
C GLU A 35 0.08 3.12 -4.02
N ILE A 36 0.92 3.40 -5.01
CA ILE A 36 2.20 4.09 -4.82
C ILE A 36 2.23 5.28 -5.76
N THR A 37 2.52 6.46 -5.23
CA THR A 37 2.76 7.68 -6.00
C THR A 37 4.22 8.10 -5.84
N TYR A 38 4.89 8.37 -6.95
CA TYR A 38 6.30 8.74 -7.01
C TYR A 38 6.41 10.24 -7.24
N ILE A 39 6.96 10.97 -6.27
CA ILE A 39 6.91 12.43 -6.22
C ILE A 39 8.34 12.98 -6.40
N PRO A 40 8.57 13.86 -7.39
CA PRO A 40 9.88 14.47 -7.63
C PRO A 40 10.23 15.53 -6.57
N ASP A 41 11.48 16.00 -6.57
CA ASP A 41 11.97 17.03 -5.65
C ASP A 41 11.60 18.44 -6.13
N ILE A 42 10.29 18.74 -6.13
CA ILE A 42 9.74 20.05 -6.49
C ILE A 42 8.68 20.47 -5.48
N ASP A 43 8.38 21.76 -5.40
CA ASP A 43 7.21 22.23 -4.66
C ASP A 43 5.92 21.83 -5.41
N PHE A 44 4.94 21.30 -4.69
CA PHE A 44 3.64 20.92 -5.23
C PHE A 44 2.51 21.13 -4.21
N THR A 45 1.28 21.28 -4.71
CA THR A 45 0.06 21.27 -3.89
C THR A 45 -0.54 19.87 -3.85
N GLU A 46 -1.39 19.58 -2.85
CA GLU A 46 -2.07 18.28 -2.76
C GLU A 46 -2.86 17.90 -4.02
N GLU A 47 -3.45 18.88 -4.71
CA GLU A 47 -4.19 18.66 -5.95
C GLU A 47 -3.30 18.18 -7.10
N GLN A 48 -2.01 18.53 -7.08
CA GLN A 48 -1.05 18.13 -8.11
C GLN A 48 -0.56 16.69 -7.91
N LEU A 49 -0.76 16.07 -6.74
CA LEU A 49 -0.38 14.68 -6.48
C LEU A 49 -1.00 13.70 -7.49
N LYS A 50 -2.20 14.00 -7.99
CA LYS A 50 -2.90 13.17 -8.98
C LYS A 50 -2.19 13.09 -10.34
N ASN A 51 -1.27 14.02 -10.61
CA ASN A 51 -0.55 14.13 -11.88
C ASN A 51 0.80 13.40 -11.85
N PHE A 52 1.27 12.99 -10.68
CA PHE A 52 2.53 12.26 -10.56
C PHE A 52 2.35 10.78 -10.95
N PRO A 53 3.44 10.12 -11.42
CA PRO A 53 3.41 8.70 -11.74
C PRO A 53 2.87 7.88 -10.56
N LYS A 54 2.01 6.92 -10.86
CA LYS A 54 1.40 6.05 -9.86
C LYS A 54 1.26 4.63 -10.34
N GLU A 55 1.38 3.70 -9.42
CA GLU A 55 1.17 2.29 -9.63
C GLU A 55 0.13 1.78 -8.64
N VAL A 56 -0.77 0.92 -9.09
CA VAL A 56 -1.84 0.35 -8.25
C VAL A 56 -1.83 -1.15 -8.40
N LYS A 57 -1.74 -1.85 -7.27
CA LYS A 57 -1.90 -3.30 -7.19
C LYS A 57 -3.15 -3.63 -6.42
N ALA A 58 -4.13 -4.18 -7.13
CA ALA A 58 -5.31 -4.78 -6.51
C ALA A 58 -4.92 -6.08 -5.79
N VAL A 59 -5.57 -6.34 -4.67
CA VAL A 59 -5.44 -7.58 -3.89
C VAL A 59 -6.86 -8.01 -3.52
N ASP A 60 -7.13 -9.31 -3.58
CA ASP A 60 -8.39 -9.90 -3.15
C ASP A 60 -8.19 -10.54 -1.76
N PRO A 61 -8.62 -9.87 -0.66
CA PRO A 61 -8.34 -10.36 0.70
C PRO A 61 -8.97 -11.71 1.03
N LEU A 62 -9.89 -12.20 0.19
CA LEU A 62 -10.53 -13.51 0.37
C LEU A 62 -9.85 -14.61 -0.45
N LYS A 63 -9.17 -14.27 -1.55
CA LYS A 63 -8.50 -15.25 -2.42
C LYS A 63 -6.99 -15.31 -2.19
N ASP A 64 -6.36 -14.18 -1.91
CA ASP A 64 -4.90 -14.06 -1.77
C ASP A 64 -4.39 -14.40 -0.36
N LYS A 65 -5.10 -15.28 0.35
CA LYS A 65 -4.84 -15.62 1.76
C LYS A 65 -3.40 -16.08 2.00
N GLY A 66 -2.85 -15.68 3.14
CA GLY A 66 -1.51 -16.02 3.59
C GLY A 66 -0.40 -15.18 2.97
N ALA A 67 -0.71 -14.21 2.10
CA ALA A 67 0.27 -13.25 1.62
C ALA A 67 0.88 -12.48 2.80
N ARG A 68 2.20 -12.38 2.81
CA ARG A 68 2.96 -11.58 3.81
C ARG A 68 3.59 -10.35 3.21
N ILE A 69 3.67 -10.29 1.88
CA ILE A 69 4.43 -9.31 1.14
C ILE A 69 3.61 -8.90 -0.10
N ILE A 70 3.49 -7.60 -0.32
CA ILE A 70 2.94 -7.03 -1.55
C ILE A 70 4.00 -6.15 -2.18
N SER A 71 4.53 -6.57 -3.33
CA SER A 71 5.55 -5.81 -4.08
C SER A 71 4.98 -5.23 -5.37
N ILE A 72 5.44 -4.03 -5.71
CA ILE A 72 5.18 -3.33 -6.97
C ILE A 72 6.52 -2.94 -7.57
N GLU A 73 6.81 -3.44 -8.77
CA GLU A 73 8.02 -3.12 -9.53
C GLU A 73 7.71 -1.96 -10.49
N SER A 74 8.45 -0.85 -10.36
CA SER A 74 8.36 0.30 -11.26
C SER A 74 9.65 1.10 -11.17
N LYS A 75 10.27 1.35 -12.33
CA LYS A 75 11.48 2.17 -12.41
C LYS A 75 11.11 3.64 -12.42
N GLN A 76 11.45 4.35 -11.36
CA GLN A 76 11.08 5.75 -11.17
C GLN A 76 12.26 6.52 -10.58
N LYS A 77 12.37 7.79 -10.94
CA LYS A 77 13.26 8.75 -10.30
C LYS A 77 12.43 9.71 -9.47
N CYS A 78 12.58 9.69 -8.15
CA CYS A 78 11.76 10.47 -7.23
C CYS A 78 12.48 10.77 -5.91
N ARG A 79 11.98 11.75 -5.14
CA ARG A 79 12.44 11.99 -3.77
C ARG A 79 11.47 11.45 -2.74
N TYR A 80 10.16 11.59 -2.98
CA TYR A 80 9.15 11.08 -2.06
C TYR A 80 8.39 9.92 -2.66
N VAL A 81 8.09 8.93 -1.82
CA VAL A 81 7.26 7.78 -2.16
C VAL A 81 6.05 7.81 -1.25
N LYS A 82 4.87 8.08 -1.82
CA LYS A 82 3.60 7.99 -1.09
C LYS A 82 3.02 6.60 -1.27
N VAL A 83 2.72 5.92 -0.17
CA VAL A 83 2.12 4.58 -0.17
C VAL A 83 0.76 4.64 0.51
N VAL A 84 -0.26 4.11 -0.17
CA VAL A 84 -1.62 4.00 0.33
C VAL A 84 -2.07 2.54 0.25
N ALA A 85 -2.17 1.89 1.40
CA ALA A 85 -2.77 0.56 1.53
C ALA A 85 -4.23 0.72 2.00
N LYS A 86 -5.17 0.39 1.13
CA LYS A 86 -6.61 0.52 1.38
C LYS A 86 -7.10 -0.67 2.17
N ASN A 87 -7.68 -0.42 3.35
CA ASN A 87 -8.27 -1.47 4.19
C ASN A 87 -9.39 -2.21 3.43
N PHE A 88 -9.57 -3.50 3.73
CA PHE A 88 -10.61 -4.34 3.11
C PHE A 88 -12.03 -3.80 3.30
N GLY A 89 -12.26 -3.04 4.37
CA GLY A 89 -13.55 -2.46 4.72
C GLY A 89 -14.34 -3.40 5.62
N ILE A 90 -15.66 -3.48 5.38
CA ILE A 90 -16.54 -4.37 6.13
C ILE A 90 -16.35 -5.80 5.66
N ILE A 91 -16.10 -6.70 6.61
CA ILE A 91 -15.89 -8.12 6.34
C ILE A 91 -17.21 -8.73 5.81
N PRO A 92 -17.21 -9.36 4.63
CA PRO A 92 -18.42 -9.91 4.04
C PRO A 92 -18.90 -11.17 4.79
N PRO A 93 -20.20 -11.51 4.68
CA PRO A 93 -20.77 -12.72 5.28
C PRO A 93 -19.97 -13.99 4.95
N GLY A 94 -19.94 -14.93 5.90
CA GLY A 94 -19.22 -16.20 5.75
C GLY A 94 -17.73 -16.13 6.06
N ASN A 95 -17.20 -14.99 6.51
CA ASN A 95 -15.81 -14.83 6.90
C ASN A 95 -15.67 -14.46 8.39
N PRO A 96 -14.55 -14.81 9.05
CA PRO A 96 -14.31 -14.44 10.44
C PRO A 96 -14.41 -12.92 10.67
N GLY A 97 -15.30 -12.51 11.57
CA GLY A 97 -15.58 -11.09 11.86
C GLY A 97 -16.63 -10.44 10.96
N ALA A 98 -17.38 -11.22 10.16
CA ALA A 98 -18.44 -10.73 9.27
C ALA A 98 -19.32 -9.63 9.90
N GLY A 99 -19.57 -8.58 9.12
CA GLY A 99 -20.33 -7.39 9.55
C GLY A 99 -19.51 -6.33 10.28
N ASN A 100 -18.26 -6.59 10.63
CA ASN A 100 -17.37 -5.63 11.29
C ASN A 100 -16.29 -5.10 10.32
N PRO A 101 -15.69 -3.94 10.59
CA PRO A 101 -14.50 -3.48 9.88
C PRO A 101 -13.32 -4.43 10.09
N ALA A 102 -12.58 -4.74 9.02
CA ALA A 102 -11.33 -5.45 9.10
C ALA A 102 -10.23 -4.58 9.72
N TRP A 103 -9.34 -5.19 10.48
CA TRP A 103 -8.04 -4.60 10.81
C TRP A 103 -7.10 -4.70 9.60
N LEU A 104 -6.25 -3.69 9.43
CA LEU A 104 -5.14 -3.70 8.48
C LEU A 104 -3.84 -3.52 9.26
N PHE A 105 -2.94 -4.48 9.15
CA PHE A 105 -1.63 -4.45 9.79
C PHE A 105 -0.55 -4.37 8.71
N VAL A 106 0.35 -3.40 8.87
CA VAL A 106 1.52 -3.15 8.05
C VAL A 106 2.66 -2.84 9.02
N ASP A 107 3.79 -3.52 8.89
CA ASP A 107 4.97 -3.35 9.74
C ASP A 107 6.10 -2.61 9.01
N GLU A 108 6.48 -3.04 7.80
CA GLU A 108 7.60 -2.47 7.06
C GLU A 108 7.22 -2.03 5.63
N ILE A 109 7.85 -0.94 5.18
CA ILE A 109 7.86 -0.49 3.80
C ILE A 109 9.32 -0.42 3.34
N GLU A 110 9.67 -1.26 2.37
CA GLU A 110 10.97 -1.25 1.73
C GLU A 110 10.90 -0.50 0.41
N VAL A 111 11.89 0.37 0.17
CA VAL A 111 12.09 1.05 -1.11
C VAL A 111 13.47 0.64 -1.64
N GLN A 112 13.50 0.06 -2.84
CA GLN A 112 14.71 -0.47 -3.50
C GLN A 112 14.91 0.19 -4.85
#